data_AF-A0A933P4W5-F1
#
_entry.id   AF-A0A933P4W5-F1
#
_cell.length_a   1.000
_cell.length_b   1.000
_cell.length_c   1.000
_cell.angle_alpha   90.00
_cell.angle_beta   90.00
_cell.angle_gamma   90.00
#
_symmetry.space_group_name_H-M   'P 1'
#
loop_
_entity.id
_entity.type
_entity.pdbx_description
1 polymer ?
#
loop_
_entity_poly.entity_id
_entity_poly.type
_entity_poly.pdbx_seq_one_letter_code
_entity_poly.pdbx_strand_id
1 'polypeptide(L)' 'MRRSLLALALVGALLSACGDDRVTSSASTDAASSTAATTGDGAVPEALDFSAPLVSGEQLDFRGYAGETVALWFWAPT' A
#
# COMPACT_ATOMS: atom_id res chain seq x y z
N MET A 1 9.64 -42.83 3.64
CA MET A 1 9.92 -41.73 4.60
C MET A 1 10.97 -40.73 4.08
N ARG A 2 12.10 -41.15 3.49
CA ARG A 2 13.11 -40.23 2.90
C ARG A 2 12.67 -39.47 1.64
N ARG A 3 11.71 -40.02 0.87
CA ARG A 3 11.15 -39.35 -0.32
C ARG A 3 10.21 -38.19 0.00
N SER A 4 9.56 -38.22 1.17
CA SER A 4 8.65 -37.15 1.62
C SER A 4 9.39 -35.89 2.11
N LEU A 5 10.65 -36.04 2.54
CA LEU A 5 11.49 -34.92 2.97
C LEU A 5 12.02 -34.08 1.79
N LEU A 6 12.18 -34.70 0.61
CA LEU A 6 12.64 -33.99 -0.59
C LEU A 6 11.56 -33.08 -1.19
N ALA A 7 10.28 -33.45 -1.05
CA ALA A 7 9.16 -32.65 -1.55
C ALA A 7 8.97 -31.33 -0.76
N LEU A 8 9.27 -31.33 0.54
CA LEU A 8 9.09 -30.15 1.39
C LEU A 8 10.17 -29.08 1.16
N ALA A 9 11.41 -29.50 0.84
CA ALA A 9 12.52 -28.59 0.57
C ALA A 9 12.38 -27.84 -0.76
N LEU A 10 11.73 -28.44 -1.76
CA LEU A 10 11.53 -27.81 -3.08
C LEU A 10 10.51 -26.67 -3.01
N VAL A 11 9.47 -26.79 -2.18
CA VAL A 11 8.41 -25.78 -2.03
C VAL A 11 8.92 -24.54 -1.29
N GLY A 12 9.85 -24.69 -0.35
CA GLY A 12 10.43 -23.56 0.39
C GLY A 12 11.33 -22.64 -0.43
N ALA A 13 11.97 -23.14 -1.49
CA ALA A 13 12.89 -22.36 -2.31
C ALA A 13 12.18 -21.44 -3.33
N LEU A 14 10.90 -21.68 -3.63
CA LEU A 14 10.13 -20.88 -4.60
C LEU A 14 9.57 -19.57 -4.02
N LEU A 15 9.48 -19.42 -2.69
CA LEU A 15 8.99 -18.18 -2.08
C LEU A 15 10.08 -17.11 -1.85
N SER A 16 11.37 -17.46 -1.95
CA SER A 16 12.46 -16.51 -1.69
C SER A 16 12.97 -15.78 -2.94
N ALA A 17 12.38 -16.05 -4.11
CA ALA A 17 12.82 -15.51 -5.41
C ALA A 17 11.93 -14.36 -5.94
N CYS A 18 10.90 -13.94 -5.20
CA CYS A 18 10.13 -12.74 -5.52
C CYS A 18 10.52 -11.63 -4.54
N GLY A 19 11.72 -11.07 -4.71
CA GLY A 19 12.21 -10.03 -3.80
C GLY A 19 13.55 -9.40 -4.15
N ASP A 20 14.02 -9.50 -5.41
CA ASP A 20 15.18 -8.73 -5.86
C ASP A 20 14.86 -8.04 -7.19
N ASP A 21 14.12 -6.95 -7.08
CA ASP A 21 14.06 -5.91 -8.10
C ASP A 21 14.86 -4.71 -7.58
N ARG A 22 16.19 -4.83 -7.59
CA ARG A 22 17.06 -3.64 -7.48
C ARG A 22 17.02 -2.86 -8.79
N VAL A 23 15.88 -2.24 -9.06
CA VAL A 23 15.81 -1.13 -10.00
C VAL A 23 16.36 0.10 -9.28
N THR A 24 17.64 0.37 -9.50
CA THR A 24 18.16 1.73 -9.36
C THR A 24 17.42 2.58 -10.39
N SER A 25 16.50 3.41 -9.93
CA SER A 25 15.97 4.51 -10.72
C SER A 25 15.92 5.71 -9.80
N SER A 26 16.90 6.59 -10.00
CA SER A 26 17.01 7.88 -9.36
C SER A 26 15.87 8.79 -9.83
N ALA A 27 14.66 8.55 -9.35
CA ALA A 27 13.66 9.59 -9.26
C ALA A 27 13.82 10.20 -7.86
N SER A 28 14.35 11.42 -7.78
CA SER A 28 14.11 12.26 -6.60
C SER A 28 12.62 12.55 -6.57
N THR A 29 11.84 11.62 -6.01
CA THR A 29 10.56 11.94 -5.41
C THR A 29 10.90 12.88 -4.28
N ASP A 30 10.48 14.15 -4.40
CA ASP A 30 10.38 15.03 -3.24
C ASP A 30 9.51 14.28 -2.24
N ALA A 31 10.15 13.68 -1.24
CA ALA A 31 9.46 12.87 -0.26
C ALA A 31 8.55 13.85 0.47
N ALA A 32 7.26 13.81 0.12
CA ALA A 32 6.23 14.54 0.83
C ALA A 32 6.50 14.30 2.31
N SER A 33 6.84 15.37 3.02
CA SER A 33 7.26 15.29 4.40
C SER A 33 6.12 14.63 5.17
N SER A 34 6.32 13.35 5.50
CA SER A 34 5.28 12.53 6.11
C SER A 34 5.18 12.97 7.56
N THR A 35 4.45 14.07 7.79
CA THR A 35 3.95 14.38 9.11
C THR A 35 2.94 13.29 9.42
N ALA A 36 3.39 12.28 10.15
CA ALA A 36 2.50 11.26 10.70
C ALA A 36 1.41 12.00 11.48
N ALA A 37 0.16 11.90 11.00
CA ALA A 37 -0.98 12.38 11.74
C ALA A 37 -0.94 11.68 13.11
N THR A 38 -0.74 12.45 14.17
CA THR A 38 -0.85 11.91 15.52
C THR A 38 -2.31 11.52 15.68
N THR A 39 -2.60 10.21 15.73
CA THR A 39 -3.93 9.66 16.00
C THR A 39 -4.29 9.97 17.46
N GLY A 40 -4.61 11.24 17.72
CA GLY A 40 -5.19 11.70 18.95
C GLY A 40 -6.70 11.52 18.90
N ASP A 41 -7.21 10.67 19.79
CA ASP A 41 -8.59 10.64 20.27
C ASP A 41 -9.69 10.54 19.20
N GLY A 42 -9.85 9.37 18.56
CA GLY A 42 -11.09 8.96 17.87
C GLY A 42 -11.64 9.87 16.75
N ALA A 43 -10.99 10.99 16.48
CA ALA A 43 -11.40 12.01 15.54
C ALA A 43 -10.80 11.70 14.18
N VAL A 44 -11.60 11.89 13.13
CA VAL A 44 -11.12 11.74 11.76
C VAL A 44 -10.10 12.84 11.48
N PRO A 45 -8.88 12.52 11.03
CA PRO A 45 -7.90 13.51 10.62
C PRO A 45 -8.47 14.42 9.52
N GLU A 46 -8.19 15.73 9.57
CA GLU A 46 -8.63 16.71 8.55
C GLU A 46 -8.25 16.28 7.12
N ALA A 47 -7.09 15.63 6.97
CA ALA A 47 -6.62 15.10 5.69
C ALA A 47 -7.54 14.01 5.09
N LEU A 48 -8.36 13.34 5.90
CA LEU A 48 -9.35 12.34 5.48
C LEU A 48 -10.77 12.92 5.44
N ASP A 49 -10.96 14.19 5.81
CA ASP A 49 -12.25 14.88 5.80
C ASP A 49 -12.62 15.37 4.38
N PHE A 50 -12.70 14.44 3.43
CA PHE A 50 -13.11 14.74 2.07
C PHE A 50 -13.96 13.63 1.46
N SER A 51 -14.72 14.01 0.44
CA SER A 51 -15.46 13.09 -0.40
C SER A 51 -15.25 13.42 -1.89
N ALA A 52 -15.11 12.40 -2.72
CA ALA A 52 -14.95 12.57 -4.17
C ALA A 52 -15.84 11.60 -4.96
N PRO A 53 -16.41 12.01 -6.11
CA PRO A 53 -17.20 11.11 -6.93
C PRO A 53 -16.31 10.06 -7.60
N LEU A 54 -16.80 8.83 -7.65
CA LEU A 54 -16.20 7.71 -8.38
C LEU A 54 -16.69 7.69 -9.82
N VAL A 55 -15.93 7.02 -10.70
CA VAL A 55 -16.31 6.82 -12.10
C VAL A 55 -17.60 6.01 -12.24
N SER A 56 -17.93 5.17 -11.25
CA SER A 56 -19.21 4.45 -11.16
C SER A 56 -20.41 5.35 -10.85
N GLY A 57 -20.19 6.62 -10.48
CA GLY A 57 -21.22 7.54 -10.01
C GLY A 57 -21.50 7.49 -8.51
N GLU A 58 -20.82 6.61 -7.76
CA GLU A 58 -20.87 6.56 -6.30
C GLU A 58 -20.02 7.69 -5.66
N GLN A 59 -20.28 8.02 -4.40
CA GLN A 59 -19.47 8.93 -3.60
C GLN A 59 -18.46 8.15 -2.75
N LEU A 60 -17.17 8.39 -2.96
CA LEU A 60 -16.12 7.94 -2.04
C LEU A 60 -16.07 8.91 -0.86
N ASP A 61 -16.29 8.41 0.36
CA ASP A 61 -16.09 9.14 1.63
C ASP A 61 -14.82 8.60 2.31
N PHE A 62 -13.81 9.46 2.46
CA PHE A 62 -12.50 9.04 2.96
C PHE A 62 -12.42 8.97 4.49
N ARG A 63 -13.41 9.54 5.20
CA ARG A 63 -13.48 9.51 6.67
C ARG A 63 -13.56 8.08 7.23
N GLY A 64 -14.16 7.17 6.45
CA GLY A 64 -14.30 5.75 6.80
C GLY A 64 -12.97 5.00 6.92
N TYR A 65 -11.88 5.55 6.40
CA TYR A 65 -10.54 4.97 6.45
C TYR A 65 -9.69 5.49 7.61
N ALA A 66 -10.28 6.21 8.57
CA ALA A 66 -9.55 6.71 9.73
C ALA A 66 -8.95 5.55 10.55
N GLY A 67 -7.62 5.56 10.69
CA GLY A 67 -6.88 4.49 11.38
C GLY A 67 -6.50 3.31 10.49
N GLU A 68 -6.86 3.32 9.21
CA GLU A 68 -6.44 2.31 8.24
C GLU A 68 -5.23 2.75 7.42
N THR A 69 -4.38 1.82 7.04
CA THR A 69 -3.27 2.07 6.11
C THR A 69 -3.79 2.03 4.67
N VAL A 70 -3.93 3.20 4.05
CA VAL A 70 -4.43 3.36 2.68
C VAL A 70 -3.37 3.98 1.75
N ALA A 71 -3.35 3.53 0.49
CA ALA A 71 -2.47 4.05 -0.55
C ALA A 71 -3.32 4.73 -1.64
N LEU A 72 -3.01 5.99 -1.96
CA LEU A 72 -3.62 6.73 -3.06
C LEU A 72 -2.61 6.86 -4.20
N TRP A 73 -3.01 6.46 -5.41
CA TRP A 73 -2.17 6.55 -6.61
C TRP A 73 -2.86 7.39 -7.67
N PHE A 74 -2.14 8.41 -8.14
CA PHE A 74 -2.60 9.31 -9.19
C PHE A 74 -1.83 9.04 -10.47
N TRP A 75 -2.53 8.97 -11.59
CA TRP A 75 -1.92 8.83 -12.90
C TRP A 75 -2.66 9.69 -13.92
N ALA A 76 -1.96 10.12 -14.96
CA ALA A 76 -2.51 10.91 -16.05
C ALA A 76 -2.08 10.29 -17.39
N PRO A 77 -3.03 9.87 -18.26
CA PRO A 77 -2.70 9.49 -19.63
C PRO A 77 -2.26 10.72 -20.44
N THR A 78 -1.31 10.51 -21.36
CA THR A 78 -0.87 11.50 -22.36
C THR A 78 -1.69 11.40 -23.64
#